data_AF-A0A7M1LJT1-F1
#
_entry.id   AF-A0A7M1LJT1-F1
#
_cell.length_a   1.000
_cell.length_b   1.000
_cell.length_c   1.000
_cell.angle_alpha   90.00
_cell.angle_beta   90.00
_cell.angle_gamma   90.00
#
_symmetry.space_group_name_H-M   'P 1'
#
loop_
_entity.id
_entity.type
_entity.pdbx_description
1 polymer ?
#
loop_
_entity_poly.entity_id
_entity_poly.type
_entity_poly.pdbx_seq_one_letter_code
_entity_poly.pdbx_strand_id
1 'polypeptide(L)'
;MCHITKSLSAFLPKDRAKLKLIDERFYLLDKSQQSNFIRRVLELDLKEPLIVIWGGNFALGFIGLNYFMLGKNGYGILRVVFTFLTILFFILSFSAVYSESYQFFSVYFMGFLLFFSLNSVWCLVDMFTMGNYTRNHNYNKIINLLKKDMK
;
A
#
# COMPACT_ATOMS: atom_id res chain seq x y z
N MET A 1 -3.92 31.37 -11.21
CA MET A 1 -2.95 30.26 -11.36
C MET A 1 -3.65 28.95 -11.04
N CYS A 2 -3.74 28.04 -12.00
CA CYS A 2 -4.19 26.67 -11.75
C CYS A 2 -2.99 25.90 -11.19
N HIS A 3 -3.00 25.61 -9.89
CA HIS A 3 -1.97 24.81 -9.25
C HIS A 3 -2.23 23.34 -9.60
N ILE A 4 -1.30 22.68 -10.29
CA ILE A 4 -1.38 21.27 -10.66
C ILE A 4 -1.50 20.37 -9.42
N THR A 5 -1.02 20.84 -8.27
CA THR A 5 -1.20 20.21 -6.97
C THR A 5 -2.66 20.19 -6.50
N LYS A 6 -3.49 21.15 -6.92
CA LYS A 6 -4.91 21.21 -6.57
C LYS A 6 -5.70 20.12 -7.29
N SER A 7 -5.41 19.88 -8.57
CA SER A 7 -6.05 18.80 -9.34
C SER A 7 -5.60 17.40 -8.90
N LEU A 8 -4.39 17.26 -8.35
CA LEU A 8 -3.84 15.99 -7.85
C LEU A 8 -3.93 15.81 -6.33
N SER A 9 -4.66 16.68 -5.65
CA SER A 9 -4.69 16.76 -4.18
C SER A 9 -5.14 15.46 -3.49
N ALA A 10 -5.98 14.66 -4.13
CA ALA A 10 -6.41 13.36 -3.63
C ALA A 10 -5.26 12.33 -3.57
N PHE A 11 -4.31 12.42 -4.51
CA PHE A 11 -3.21 11.47 -4.69
C PHE A 11 -1.93 11.87 -3.98
N LEU A 12 -1.79 13.15 -3.60
CA LEU A 12 -0.57 13.74 -3.09
C LEU A 12 -0.53 13.83 -1.54
N PRO A 13 0.67 14.00 -0.95
CA PRO A 13 0.83 14.27 0.47
C PRO A 13 0.15 15.59 0.86
N LYS A 14 -0.35 15.67 2.10
CA LYS A 14 -0.89 16.91 2.68
C LYS A 14 0.20 17.92 3.11
N ASP A 15 1.46 17.55 2.92
CA ASP A 15 2.63 18.35 3.27
C ASP A 15 2.78 19.54 2.31
N ARG A 16 2.64 20.76 2.84
CA ARG A 16 2.71 22.00 2.04
C ARG A 16 4.07 22.19 1.37
N ALA A 17 5.18 21.79 2.00
CA ALA A 17 6.50 21.96 1.42
C ALA A 17 6.68 21.07 0.18
N LYS A 18 6.23 19.82 0.26
CA LYS A 18 6.21 18.89 -0.88
C LYS A 18 5.35 19.40 -2.03
N LEU A 19 4.16 19.91 -1.73
CA LEU A 19 3.27 20.48 -2.75
C LEU A 19 3.90 21.70 -3.41
N LYS A 20 4.47 22.62 -2.62
CA LYS A 20 5.14 23.81 -3.14
C LYS A 20 6.30 23.46 -4.08
N LEU A 21 7.09 22.44 -3.74
CA LEU A 21 8.19 21.97 -4.59
C LEU A 21 7.72 21.47 -5.96
N ILE A 22 6.57 20.77 -6.03
CA ILE A 22 5.98 20.34 -7.30
C ILE A 22 5.59 21.55 -8.14
N ASP A 23 4.88 22.50 -7.55
CA ASP A 23 4.44 23.70 -8.25
C ASP A 23 5.64 24.52 -8.74
N GLU A 24 6.64 24.76 -7.88
CA GLU A 24 7.87 25.48 -8.25
C GLU A 24 8.59 24.82 -9.44
N ARG A 25 8.78 23.50 -9.41
CA ARG A 25 9.44 22.78 -10.52
C ARG A 25 8.60 22.75 -11.79
N PHE A 26 7.29 22.63 -11.66
CA PHE A 26 6.38 22.63 -12.81
C PHE A 26 6.38 23.98 -13.52
N TYR A 27 6.42 25.09 -12.78
CA TYR A 27 6.47 26.44 -13.36
C TYR A 27 7.83 26.81 -13.98
N LEU A 28 8.90 26.05 -13.69
CA LEU A 28 10.20 26.20 -14.37
C LEU A 28 10.21 25.58 -15.77
N LEU A 29 9.25 24.72 -16.11
CA LEU A 29 9.14 24.09 -17.42
C LEU A 29 8.53 25.06 -18.45
N ASP A 30 8.94 24.94 -19.71
CA ASP A 30 8.34 25.66 -20.82
C ASP A 30 6.89 25.21 -21.08
N LYS A 31 6.07 26.02 -21.75
CA LYS A 31 4.65 25.68 -22.04
C LYS A 31 4.48 24.33 -22.75
N SER A 32 5.38 23.99 -23.67
CA SER A 32 5.38 22.69 -24.36
C SER A 32 5.69 21.54 -23.39
N GLN A 33 6.70 21.72 -22.52
CA GLN A 33 7.08 20.76 -21.50
C GLN A 33 5.98 20.58 -20.45
N GLN A 34 5.31 21.65 -20.02
CA GLN A 34 4.18 21.61 -19.09
C GLN A 34 3.02 20.78 -19.65
N SER A 35 2.67 20.98 -20.93
CA SER A 35 1.64 20.18 -21.61
C SER A 35 2.01 18.70 -21.66
N ASN A 36 3.25 18.40 -22.07
CA ASN A 36 3.75 17.02 -22.12
C ASN A 36 3.86 16.37 -20.73
N PHE A 37 4.15 17.15 -19.71
CA PHE A 37 4.16 16.70 -18.32
C PHE A 37 2.75 16.32 -17.87
N ILE A 38 1.76 17.20 -18.05
CA ILE A 38 0.36 16.92 -17.69
C ILE A 38 -0.11 15.62 -18.35
N ARG A 39 0.17 15.44 -19.65
CA ARG A 39 -0.20 14.21 -20.35
C ARG A 39 0.41 12.97 -19.71
N ARG A 40 1.72 13.00 -19.40
CA ARG A 40 2.42 11.88 -18.76
C ARG A 40 2.03 11.65 -17.31
N VAL A 41 1.55 12.68 -16.60
CA VAL A 41 0.95 12.52 -15.27
C VAL A 41 -0.39 11.79 -15.33
N LEU A 42 -1.19 12.02 -16.37
CA LEU A 42 -2.42 11.25 -16.60
C LEU A 42 -2.12 9.80 -17.00
N GLU A 43 -1.01 9.56 -17.69
CA GLU A 43 -0.52 8.20 -18.02
C GLU A 43 0.19 7.52 -16.82
N LEU A 44 0.55 8.26 -15.78
CA LEU A 44 1.14 7.71 -14.56
C LEU A 44 0.08 6.95 -13.78
N ASP A 45 0.35 5.68 -13.50
CA ASP A 45 -0.46 4.84 -12.62
C ASP A 45 -0.33 5.29 -11.14
N LEU A 46 -0.96 6.43 -10.83
CA LEU A 46 -1.07 6.98 -9.49
C LEU A 46 -2.11 6.19 -8.71
N LYS A 47 -1.66 5.55 -7.63
CA LYS A 47 -2.56 4.72 -6.82
C LYS A 47 -3.40 5.61 -5.91
N GLU A 48 -4.71 5.44 -5.92
CA GLU A 48 -5.57 6.20 -5.00
C GLU A 48 -5.39 5.67 -3.57
N PRO A 49 -5.05 6.51 -2.58
CA PRO A 49 -4.81 6.07 -1.21
C PRO A 49 -5.99 5.34 -0.58
N LEU A 50 -7.22 5.75 -0.90
CA LEU A 50 -8.44 5.11 -0.40
C LEU A 50 -8.59 3.70 -0.97
N ILE A 51 -8.30 3.48 -2.26
CA ILE A 51 -8.35 2.14 -2.87
C ILE A 51 -7.27 1.24 -2.24
N VAL A 52 -6.05 1.76 -2.00
CA VAL A 52 -4.98 0.97 -1.37
C VAL A 52 -5.33 0.60 0.07
N ILE A 53 -5.96 1.51 0.84
CA ILE A 53 -6.41 1.24 2.20
C ILE A 53 -7.59 0.27 2.20
N TRP A 54 -8.68 0.58 1.49
CA TRP A 54 -9.92 -0.19 1.59
C TRP A 54 -9.89 -1.43 0.70
N GLY A 55 -9.59 -1.27 -0.59
CA GLY A 55 -9.49 -2.40 -1.51
C GLY A 55 -8.32 -3.33 -1.18
N GLY A 56 -7.16 -2.76 -0.84
CA GLY A 56 -5.96 -3.55 -0.51
C GLY A 56 -6.05 -4.24 0.85
N ASN A 57 -6.62 -3.58 1.88
CA ASN A 57 -6.60 -4.09 3.25
C ASN A 57 -7.89 -4.80 3.67
N PHE A 58 -9.05 -4.36 3.18
CA PHE A 58 -10.34 -4.95 3.58
C PHE A 58 -10.70 -6.19 2.75
N ALA A 59 -10.44 -6.17 1.44
CA ALA A 59 -10.75 -7.31 0.56
C ALA A 59 -9.67 -8.40 0.62
N LEU A 60 -8.40 -8.01 0.64
CA LEU A 60 -7.24 -8.93 0.53
C LEU A 60 -6.09 -8.53 1.46
N GLY A 61 -6.37 -7.83 2.56
CA GLY A 61 -5.33 -7.33 3.48
C GLY A 61 -4.52 -8.44 4.10
N PHE A 62 -5.16 -9.58 4.40
CA PHE A 62 -4.48 -10.77 4.88
C PHE A 62 -3.42 -11.28 3.88
N ILE A 63 -3.59 -11.06 2.58
CA ILE A 63 -2.63 -11.51 1.56
C ILE A 63 -1.58 -10.40 1.25
N GLY A 64 -1.71 -9.20 1.84
CA GLY A 64 -0.76 -8.11 1.65
C GLY A 64 -0.81 -7.45 0.27
N LEU A 65 -1.99 -7.42 -0.37
CA LEU A 65 -2.15 -6.85 -1.72
C LEU A 65 -1.71 -5.38 -1.81
N ASN A 66 -1.97 -4.60 -0.75
CA ASN A 66 -1.51 -3.22 -0.59
C ASN A 66 0.01 -3.06 -0.84
N TYR A 67 0.84 -3.99 -0.35
CA TYR A 67 2.29 -3.95 -0.54
C TYR A 67 2.67 -4.23 -1.99
N PHE A 68 2.02 -5.20 -2.65
CA PHE A 68 2.25 -5.49 -4.06
C PHE A 68 1.85 -4.31 -4.97
N MET A 69 0.72 -3.64 -4.68
CA MET A 69 0.29 -2.44 -5.40
C MET A 69 1.30 -1.29 -5.31
N LEU A 70 2.06 -1.22 -4.22
CA LEU A 70 3.11 -0.22 -4.01
C LEU A 70 4.51 -0.70 -4.45
N GLY A 71 4.62 -1.91 -5.03
CA GLY A 71 5.89 -2.51 -5.45
C GLY A 71 6.79 -2.97 -4.30
N LYS A 72 6.25 -3.03 -3.07
CA LYS A 72 6.95 -3.52 -1.86
C LYS A 72 6.84 -5.04 -1.75
N ASN A 73 7.28 -5.76 -2.78
CA ASN A 73 7.04 -7.20 -2.94
C ASN A 73 7.54 -8.04 -1.75
N GLY A 74 8.66 -7.68 -1.13
CA GLY A 74 9.19 -8.40 0.04
C GLY A 74 8.22 -8.42 1.24
N TYR A 75 7.61 -7.27 1.55
CA TYR A 75 6.59 -7.18 2.61
C TYR A 75 5.30 -7.91 2.22
N GLY A 76 4.93 -7.86 0.94
CA GLY A 76 3.81 -8.64 0.41
C GLY A 76 4.00 -10.14 0.58
N ILE A 77 5.17 -10.67 0.20
CA ILE A 77 5.53 -12.09 0.37
C ILE A 77 5.50 -12.49 1.85
N LEU A 78 6.07 -11.65 2.72
CA LEU A 78 6.04 -11.90 4.16
C LEU A 78 4.59 -12.02 4.67
N ARG A 79 3.69 -11.13 4.24
CA ARG A 79 2.27 -11.20 4.55
C ARG A 79 1.62 -12.51 4.11
N VAL A 80 1.92 -12.96 2.88
CA VAL A 80 1.43 -14.24 2.34
C VAL A 80 1.88 -15.41 3.22
N VAL A 81 3.14 -15.43 3.66
CA VAL A 81 3.67 -16.48 4.54
C VAL A 81 2.94 -16.52 5.89
N PHE A 82 2.72 -15.36 6.53
CA PHE A 82 1.99 -15.29 7.79
C PHE A 82 0.54 -15.75 7.67
N THR A 83 -0.12 -15.42 6.55
CA THR A 83 -1.48 -15.88 6.28
C THR A 83 -1.53 -17.37 5.98
N PHE A 84 -0.56 -17.90 5.24
CA PHE A 84 -0.43 -19.34 5.03
C PHE A 84 -0.25 -20.08 6.37
N LEU A 85 0.61 -19.59 7.26
CA LEU A 85 0.78 -20.16 8.59
C LEU A 85 -0.52 -20.14 9.40
N THR A 86 -1.27 -19.03 9.35
CA THR A 86 -2.58 -18.94 10.03
C THR A 86 -3.54 -20.00 9.53
N ILE A 87 -3.66 -20.17 8.20
CA ILE A 87 -4.52 -21.17 7.57
C ILE A 87 -4.05 -22.59 7.91
N LEU A 88 -2.74 -22.84 7.87
CA LEU A 88 -2.17 -24.14 8.21
C LEU A 88 -2.51 -24.54 9.65
N PHE A 89 -2.26 -23.67 10.63
CA PHE A 89 -2.58 -23.95 12.03
C PHE A 89 -4.09 -24.12 12.27
N PHE A 90 -4.92 -23.38 11.54
CA PHE A 90 -6.36 -23.56 11.57
C PHE A 90 -6.76 -24.96 11.09
N ILE A 91 -6.27 -25.39 9.91
CA ILE A 91 -6.56 -26.73 9.37
C ILE A 91 -6.04 -27.83 10.31
N LEU A 92 -4.82 -27.70 10.84
CA LEU A 92 -4.25 -28.66 11.79
C LEU A 92 -5.08 -28.75 13.07
N SER A 93 -5.61 -27.63 13.57
CA SER A 93 -6.49 -27.64 14.75
C SER A 93 -7.77 -28.43 14.48
N PHE A 94 -8.42 -28.25 13.33
CA PHE A 94 -9.60 -29.03 12.95
C PHE A 94 -9.29 -30.52 12.77
N SER A 95 -8.16 -30.84 12.14
CA SER A 95 -7.70 -32.22 11.98
C SER A 95 -7.47 -32.92 13.33
N ALA A 96 -6.93 -32.21 14.32
CA ALA A 96 -6.73 -32.74 15.66
C ALA A 96 -8.06 -33.00 16.40
N VAL A 97 -9.09 -32.18 16.16
CA VAL A 97 -10.45 -32.45 16.68
C VAL A 97 -11.02 -33.72 16.05
N TYR A 98 -10.91 -33.86 14.72
CA TYR A 98 -11.44 -35.01 14.00
C TYR A 98 -10.78 -36.34 14.42
N SER A 99 -9.50 -36.30 14.76
CA SER A 99 -8.70 -37.45 15.20
C SER A 99 -8.69 -37.65 16.72
N GLU A 100 -9.57 -36.97 17.46
CA GLU A 100 -9.68 -37.03 18.94
C GLU A 100 -8.35 -36.75 19.68
N SER A 101 -7.45 -36.02 19.03
CA SER A 101 -6.09 -35.73 19.48
C SER A 101 -6.03 -34.39 20.22
N TYR A 102 -6.75 -34.29 21.35
CA TYR A 102 -7.01 -33.01 22.05
C TYR A 102 -5.76 -32.29 22.56
N GLN A 103 -4.69 -33.02 22.90
CA GLN A 103 -3.41 -32.38 23.24
C GLN A 103 -2.84 -31.58 22.06
N PHE A 104 -2.84 -32.17 20.86
CA PHE A 104 -2.39 -31.49 19.64
C PHE A 104 -3.34 -30.37 19.22
N PHE A 105 -4.65 -30.52 19.44
CA PHE A 105 -5.61 -29.45 19.20
C PHE A 105 -5.23 -28.17 19.94
N SER A 106 -4.91 -28.27 21.24
CA SER A 106 -4.56 -27.10 22.05
C SER A 106 -3.34 -26.35 21.50
N VAL A 107 -2.31 -27.08 21.05
CA VAL A 107 -1.09 -26.52 20.47
C VAL A 107 -1.39 -25.85 19.14
N TYR A 108 -2.11 -26.52 18.24
CA TYR A 108 -2.42 -25.97 16.93
C TYR A 108 -3.36 -24.78 17.00
N PHE A 109 -4.35 -24.82 17.90
CA PHE A 109 -5.27 -23.72 18.12
C PHE A 109 -4.56 -22.49 18.71
N MET A 110 -3.63 -22.69 19.66
CA MET A 110 -2.79 -21.60 20.16
C MET A 110 -1.92 -20.98 19.05
N GLY A 111 -1.34 -21.82 18.17
CA GLY A 111 -0.62 -21.36 16.99
C GLY A 111 -1.51 -20.52 16.06
N PHE A 112 -2.72 -20.98 15.79
CA PHE A 112 -3.72 -20.23 15.00
C PHE A 112 -4.01 -18.87 15.64
N LEU A 113 -4.31 -18.82 16.95
CA LEU A 113 -4.60 -17.57 17.65
C LEU A 113 -3.43 -16.59 17.60
N LEU A 114 -2.19 -17.08 17.75
CA LEU A 114 -0.99 -16.25 17.67
C LEU A 114 -0.85 -15.61 16.28
N PHE A 115 -0.85 -16.41 15.21
CA PHE A 115 -0.68 -15.89 13.84
C PHE A 115 -1.86 -15.05 13.38
N PHE A 116 -3.09 -15.41 13.77
CA PHE A 116 -4.29 -14.60 13.51
C PHE A 116 -4.20 -13.23 14.19
N SER A 117 -3.76 -13.18 15.45
CA SER A 117 -3.59 -11.94 16.20
C SER A 117 -2.53 -11.05 15.57
N LEU A 118 -1.36 -11.60 15.21
CA LEU A 118 -0.30 -10.88 14.51
C LEU A 118 -0.78 -10.30 13.17
N ASN A 119 -1.49 -11.10 12.37
CA ASN A 119 -2.06 -10.66 11.09
C ASN A 119 -3.11 -9.56 11.27
N SER A 120 -3.91 -9.64 12.34
CA SER A 120 -4.95 -8.65 12.67
C SER A 120 -4.32 -7.32 13.09
N VAL A 121 -3.32 -7.34 13.98
CA VAL A 121 -2.59 -6.14 14.40
C VAL A 121 -1.87 -5.49 13.21
N TRP A 122 -1.22 -6.29 12.36
CA TRP A 122 -0.59 -5.77 11.15
C TRP A 122 -1.61 -5.10 10.22
N CYS A 123 -2.78 -5.75 10.01
CA CYS A 123 -3.87 -5.18 9.22
C CYS A 123 -4.29 -3.80 9.75
N LEU A 124 -4.42 -3.65 11.07
CA LEU A 124 -4.76 -2.36 11.69
C LEU A 124 -3.67 -1.31 11.44
N VAL A 125 -2.40 -1.65 11.63
CA VAL A 125 -1.26 -0.74 11.35
C VAL A 125 -1.26 -0.30 9.89
N ASP A 126 -1.55 -1.20 8.96
CA ASP A 126 -1.63 -0.89 7.54
C ASP A 126 -2.74 0.14 7.23
N MET A 127 -3.89 0.09 7.91
CA MET A 127 -4.97 1.06 7.71
C MET A 127 -4.51 2.51 7.98
N PHE A 128 -3.68 2.70 9.00
CA PHE A 128 -3.21 4.04 9.38
C PHE A 128 -1.99 4.50 8.58
N THR A 129 -1.15 3.56 8.14
CA THR A 129 0.14 3.90 7.52
C THR A 129 0.08 3.92 5.99
N MET A 130 -0.73 3.05 5.35
CA MET A 130 -0.69 2.87 3.90
C MET A 130 -1.18 4.09 3.11
N GLY A 131 -2.09 4.89 3.67
CA GLY A 131 -2.50 6.14 3.04
C GLY A 131 -1.35 7.11 2.83
N ASN A 132 -0.52 7.27 3.87
CA ASN A 132 0.65 8.15 3.81
C ASN A 132 1.75 7.56 2.92
N TYR A 133 1.97 6.24 2.98
CA TYR A 133 2.91 5.58 2.07
C TYR A 133 2.51 5.75 0.61
N THR A 134 1.23 5.56 0.27
CA THR A 134 0.70 5.69 -1.09
C THR A 134 0.87 7.11 -1.62
N ARG A 135 0.53 8.12 -0.81
CA ARG A 135 0.71 9.53 -1.17
C ARG A 135 2.18 9.89 -1.41
N ASN A 136 3.08 9.41 -0.57
CA ASN A 136 4.51 9.62 -0.75
C ASN A 136 5.07 8.88 -1.98
N HIS A 137 4.55 7.69 -2.28
CA HIS A 137 4.90 6.93 -3.48
C HIS A 137 4.51 7.69 -4.75
N ASN A 138 3.27 8.19 -4.82
CA ASN A 138 2.77 9.01 -5.92
C ASN A 138 3.59 10.30 -6.09
N TYR A 139 3.89 10.98 -4.98
CA TYR A 139 4.76 12.16 -4.98
C TYR A 139 6.13 11.87 -5.60
N ASN A 140 6.77 10.77 -5.23
CA ASN A 140 8.06 10.39 -5.78
C ASN A 140 7.99 10.12 -7.29
N LYS A 141 6.93 9.46 -7.77
CA LYS A 141 6.71 9.26 -9.22
C LYS A 141 6.64 10.60 -9.97
N ILE A 142 5.86 11.54 -9.44
CA ILE A 142 5.66 12.87 -10.02
C ILE A 142 6.96 13.68 -10.02
N ILE A 143 7.69 13.71 -8.90
CA ILE A 143 8.99 14.41 -8.81
C ILE A 143 10.03 13.81 -9.74
N ASN A 144 10.07 12.48 -9.88
CA ASN A 144 11.00 11.83 -10.80
C ASN A 144 10.67 12.14 -12.26
N LEU A 145 9.38 12.23 -12.61
CA LEU A 145 8.96 12.69 -13.93
C LEU A 145 9.39 14.14 -14.18
N LEU A 146 9.15 15.06 -13.23
CA LEU A 146 9.61 16.45 -13.34
C LEU A 146 11.12 16.55 -13.52
N LYS A 147 11.90 15.77 -12.75
CA LYS A 147 13.36 15.73 -12.89
C LYS A 147 13.82 15.25 -14.27
N LYS A 148 13.06 14.38 -14.92
CA LYS A 148 13.36 13.89 -16.27
C LYS A 148 13.09 14.96 -17.33
N ASP A 149 12.14 15.86 -17.08
CA ASP A 149 11.73 16.91 -18.03
C ASP A 149 12.57 18.18 -17.95
N MET A 150 13.27 18.38 -16.84
CA MET A 150 14.23 19.47 -16.66
C MET A 150 15.64 19.13 -17.17
N LYS A 151 15.87 17.88 -17.61
CA LYS A 151 17.12 17.46 -18.27
C LYS A 151 16.99 17.62 -19.77
#